data_AF-A0A2A9GI83-F1
#
_entry.id   AF-A0A2A9GI83-F1
#
_cell.length_a   1.000
_cell.length_b   1.000
_cell.length_c   1.000
_cell.angle_alpha   90.00
_cell.angle_beta   90.00
_cell.angle_gamma   90.00
#
_symmetry.space_group_name_H-M   'P 1'
#
loop_
_entity.id
_entity.type
_entity.pdbx_description
1 polymer ?
#
loop_
_entity_poly.entity_id
_entity_poly.type
_entity_poly.pdbx_seq_one_letter_code
_entity_poly.pdbx_strand_id
1 'polypeptide(L)'
;MARSPLTGTRIRERRNALGLKQAELARASGISAAYLNLIEHNRRRVSDALIERIAGAMGVDSVTLGEGAEGALFAGLREAVASLELAETGNGNGAGTASQAAPDLDRIEEFVGRFPAWAALLVNRQARLAELERVVETYAERMAQDPFLLTSLHEVLSAVTSLRSTAAILVETEDIEPEWRARFLNTIQEESLRLSGTAEALVGYLDEMETAETGLSSPQEQLEAWLEARGWHFPELEGAGTDPEALIAGAPELASAAARELARSHLQWQAADARALPLDPVLAALAELGPDPGALAARFAAPLAQVLRRLAALPAGAPGLGQPGLVICDGSGTLTFRRAAPGFLLPRFAAACPLWPLYEALARPMQPIRALVDMAGRLPQRFLTYAVSEPRPTGFDGPVLMRATMLILPAPAQSADAPARPIGASCRICPRGECPGRREPSIVADASAGRA
;
A
#
# COMPACT_ATOMS: atom_id res chain seq x y z
N MET A 1 1.24 29.09 15.78
CA MET A 1 0.62 27.82 15.34
C MET A 1 -0.84 27.86 15.77
N ALA A 2 -1.78 27.75 14.83
CA ALA A 2 -3.18 27.57 15.20
C ALA A 2 -3.33 26.15 15.77
N ARG A 3 -3.56 26.04 17.08
CA ARG A 3 -3.63 24.75 17.78
C ARG A 3 -5.05 24.18 17.76
N SER A 4 -5.10 22.85 17.71
CA SER A 4 -6.30 22.02 17.51
C SER A 4 -7.45 22.40 18.45
N PRO A 5 -8.70 22.53 17.96
CA PRO A 5 -9.86 22.90 18.76
C PRO A 5 -10.29 21.86 19.82
N LEU A 6 -9.55 20.75 19.95
CA LEU A 6 -9.92 19.56 20.74
C LEU A 6 -9.05 19.35 21.99
N THR A 7 -8.29 20.37 22.41
CA THR A 7 -7.47 20.35 23.62
C THR A 7 -8.26 19.96 24.87
N GLY A 8 -9.56 20.29 24.92
CA GLY A 8 -10.45 19.99 26.02
C GLY A 8 -10.68 18.51 26.28
N THR A 9 -11.00 17.74 25.23
CA THR A 9 -11.26 16.29 25.35
C THR A 9 -10.05 15.56 25.92
N ARG A 10 -8.85 15.96 25.49
CA ARG A 10 -7.58 15.36 25.93
C ARG A 10 -7.25 15.66 27.39
N ILE A 11 -7.55 16.88 27.83
CA ILE A 11 -7.46 17.24 29.24
C ILE A 11 -8.37 16.32 30.07
N ARG A 12 -9.59 16.05 29.61
CA ARG A 12 -10.54 15.15 30.29
C ARG A 12 -10.06 13.71 30.33
N GLU A 13 -9.63 13.16 29.21
CA GLU A 13 -9.15 11.77 29.12
C GLU A 13 -7.94 11.54 30.01
N ARG A 14 -6.96 12.47 29.96
CA ARG A 14 -5.76 12.37 30.79
C ARG A 14 -6.07 12.55 32.26
N ARG A 15 -6.96 13.48 32.61
CA ARG A 15 -7.45 13.66 33.98
C ARG A 15 -8.08 12.36 34.51
N ASN A 16 -8.91 11.71 33.71
CA ASN A 16 -9.53 10.44 34.09
C ASN A 16 -8.50 9.31 34.24
N ALA A 17 -7.52 9.23 33.35
CA ALA A 17 -6.44 8.24 33.41
C ALA A 17 -5.56 8.41 34.67
N LEU A 18 -5.40 9.64 35.15
CA LEU A 18 -4.70 9.97 36.40
C LEU A 18 -5.59 9.83 37.65
N GLY A 19 -6.86 9.45 37.50
CA GLY A 19 -7.81 9.33 38.61
C GLY A 19 -8.18 10.66 39.27
N LEU A 20 -7.89 11.80 38.63
CA LEU A 20 -8.08 13.13 39.19
C LEU A 20 -9.54 13.58 39.07
N LYS A 21 -10.09 14.14 40.15
CA LYS A 21 -11.43 14.77 40.07
C LYS A 21 -11.33 16.11 39.34
N GLN A 22 -12.36 16.45 38.58
CA GLN A 22 -12.42 17.71 37.83
C GLN A 22 -12.23 18.94 38.72
N ALA A 23 -12.77 18.93 39.95
CA ALA A 23 -12.59 20.03 40.90
C ALA A 23 -11.13 20.15 41.41
N GLU A 24 -10.39 19.04 41.47
CA GLU A 24 -8.99 19.03 41.89
C GLU A 24 -8.09 19.60 40.79
N LEU A 25 -8.30 19.18 39.53
CA LEU A 25 -7.56 19.73 38.39
C LEU A 25 -7.86 21.22 38.20
N ALA A 26 -9.12 21.64 38.36
CA ALA A 26 -9.51 23.04 38.24
C ALA A 26 -8.78 23.91 39.27
N ARG A 27 -8.72 23.44 40.53
CA ARG A 27 -8.02 24.13 41.63
C ARG A 27 -6.52 24.20 41.37
N ALA A 28 -5.91 23.09 40.96
CA ALA A 28 -4.49 23.03 40.64
C ALA A 28 -4.10 23.91 39.44
N SER A 29 -5.02 24.09 38.49
CA SER A 29 -4.82 24.92 37.29
C SER A 29 -5.24 26.39 37.47
N GLY A 30 -5.73 26.76 38.66
CA GLY A 30 -6.14 28.13 38.99
C GLY A 30 -7.40 28.62 38.26
N ILE A 31 -8.33 27.72 37.92
CA ILE A 31 -9.60 28.04 37.26
C ILE A 31 -10.80 27.42 38.00
N SER A 32 -12.03 27.87 37.69
CA SER A 32 -13.23 27.28 38.30
C SER A 32 -13.57 25.92 37.68
N ALA A 33 -14.18 25.02 38.45
CA ALA A 33 -14.60 23.70 37.96
C ALA A 33 -15.61 23.79 36.81
N ALA A 34 -16.49 24.81 36.84
CA ALA A 34 -17.42 25.10 35.74
C ALA A 34 -16.70 25.58 34.47
N TYR A 35 -15.62 26.36 34.62
CA TYR A 35 -14.79 26.79 33.50
C TYR A 35 -14.02 25.62 32.89
N LEU A 36 -13.41 24.77 33.73
CA LEU A 36 -12.77 23.54 33.28
C LEU A 36 -13.78 22.60 32.58
N ASN A 37 -15.04 22.56 33.02
CA ASN A 37 -16.08 21.76 32.35
C ASN A 37 -16.31 22.20 30.91
N LEU A 38 -16.41 23.52 30.69
CA LEU A 38 -16.61 24.09 29.36
C LEU A 38 -15.39 23.85 28.47
N ILE A 39 -14.20 23.90 29.05
CA ILE A 39 -12.95 23.55 28.36
C ILE A 39 -12.95 22.08 27.99
N GLU A 40 -13.20 21.17 28.93
CA GLU A 40 -13.19 19.70 28.73
C GLU A 40 -14.22 19.21 27.68
N HIS A 41 -15.24 20.01 27.39
CA HIS A 41 -16.24 19.75 26.34
C HIS A 41 -16.01 20.61 25.07
N ASN A 42 -14.84 21.23 24.92
CA ASN A 42 -14.44 22.09 23.79
C ASN A 42 -15.40 23.25 23.49
N ARG A 43 -16.20 23.68 24.48
CA ARG A 43 -17.14 24.80 24.31
C ARG A 43 -16.47 26.15 24.42
N ARG A 44 -15.20 26.20 24.84
CA ARG A 44 -14.43 27.43 25.00
C ARG A 44 -12.98 27.22 24.60
N ARG A 45 -12.46 28.12 23.76
CA ARG A 45 -11.05 28.13 23.38
C ARG A 45 -10.16 28.45 24.59
N VAL A 46 -9.05 27.75 24.71
CA VAL A 46 -8.11 27.84 25.83
C VAL A 46 -6.87 28.62 25.37
N SER A 47 -6.37 29.56 26.19
CA SER A 47 -5.11 30.25 25.93
C SER A 47 -3.91 29.35 26.20
N ASP A 48 -2.80 29.55 25.49
CA ASP A 48 -1.56 28.76 25.67
C ASP A 48 -1.07 28.75 27.13
N ALA A 49 -1.09 29.91 27.79
CA ALA A 49 -0.73 30.05 29.21
C ALA A 49 -1.67 29.30 30.18
N LEU A 50 -2.87 28.90 29.75
CA LEU A 50 -3.77 28.07 30.54
C LEU A 50 -3.54 26.57 30.26
N ILE A 51 -3.20 26.21 29.02
CA ILE A 51 -2.82 24.83 28.67
C ILE A 51 -1.54 24.43 29.39
N GLU A 52 -0.52 25.30 29.42
CA GLU A 52 0.72 25.04 30.16
C GLU A 52 0.48 24.83 31.66
N ARG A 53 -0.43 25.60 32.25
CA ARG A 53 -0.81 25.43 33.67
C ARG A 53 -1.55 24.12 33.91
N ILE A 54 -2.47 23.75 33.01
CA ILE A 54 -3.21 22.47 33.09
C ILE A 54 -2.25 21.28 32.88
N ALA A 55 -1.33 21.39 31.92
CA ALA A 55 -0.30 20.38 31.65
C ALA A 55 0.65 20.21 32.85
N GLY A 56 1.11 21.31 33.42
CA GLY A 56 1.92 21.32 34.64
C GLY A 56 1.21 20.73 35.85
N ALA A 57 -0.10 21.00 36.01
CA ALA A 57 -0.92 20.42 37.07
C ALA A 57 -1.13 18.90 36.93
N MET A 58 -1.00 18.36 35.71
CA MET A 58 -1.11 16.92 35.42
C MET A 58 0.26 16.24 35.24
N GLY A 59 1.37 16.98 35.33
CA GLY A 59 2.72 16.45 35.14
C GLY A 59 3.01 15.94 33.72
N VAL A 60 2.39 16.53 32.70
CA VAL A 60 2.57 16.15 31.29
C VAL A 60 3.08 17.30 30.45
N ASP A 61 3.75 16.99 29.34
CA ASP A 61 4.18 17.99 28.37
C ASP A 61 2.98 18.59 27.63
N SER A 62 2.92 19.91 27.53
CA SER A 62 1.93 20.67 26.76
C SER A 62 1.84 20.22 25.28
N VAL A 63 2.94 19.72 24.71
CA VAL A 63 3.00 19.21 23.33
C VAL A 63 2.19 17.92 23.19
N THR A 64 2.25 17.02 24.17
CA THR A 64 1.47 15.75 24.16
C THR A 64 -0.03 15.93 24.35
N LEU A 65 -0.47 17.05 24.95
CA LEU A 65 -1.88 17.43 24.94
C LEU A 65 -2.30 18.06 23.60
N GLY A 66 -1.35 18.58 22.82
CA GLY A 66 -1.56 19.25 21.52
C GLY A 66 -1.56 18.33 20.30
N GLU A 67 -0.84 17.21 20.33
CA GLU A 67 -0.71 16.27 19.20
C GLU A 67 -0.95 14.82 19.66
N GLY A 68 -2.01 14.17 19.16
CA GLY A 68 -2.28 12.74 19.46
C GLY A 68 -3.50 12.16 18.75
N ALA A 69 -3.37 10.88 18.33
CA ALA A 69 -4.34 9.86 17.84
C ALA A 69 -5.40 10.22 16.77
N GLU A 70 -5.96 11.43 16.76
CA GLU A 70 -7.03 11.84 15.86
C GLU A 70 -6.56 12.22 14.46
N GLY A 71 -5.24 12.41 14.25
CA GLY A 71 -4.68 12.59 12.91
C GLY A 71 -4.94 11.39 11.99
N ALA A 72 -4.91 10.18 12.56
CA ALA A 72 -5.27 8.96 11.85
C ALA A 72 -6.78 8.88 11.55
N LEU A 73 -7.62 9.35 12.48
CA LEU A 73 -9.08 9.41 12.28
C LEU A 73 -9.45 10.45 11.20
N PHE A 74 -8.79 11.61 11.23
CA PHE A 74 -8.96 12.66 10.23
C PHE A 74 -8.53 12.18 8.84
N ALA A 75 -7.35 11.56 8.74
CA ALA A 75 -6.85 11.01 7.48
C ALA A 75 -7.81 9.94 6.92
N GLY A 76 -8.27 9.01 7.75
CA GLY A 76 -9.20 7.96 7.34
C GLY A 76 -10.59 8.48 6.94
N LEU A 77 -11.12 9.51 7.60
CA LEU A 77 -12.39 10.12 7.20
C LEU A 77 -12.26 10.91 5.89
N ARG A 78 -11.15 11.62 5.69
CA ARG A 78 -10.86 12.31 4.43
C ARG A 78 -10.74 11.32 3.27
N GLU A 79 -10.14 10.15 3.53
CA GLU A 79 -10.08 9.04 2.58
C GLU A 79 -11.47 8.50 2.23
N ALA A 80 -12.37 8.37 3.21
CA ALA A 80 -13.75 7.95 2.98
C ALA A 80 -14.54 8.96 2.10
N VAL A 81 -14.39 10.27 2.35
CA VAL A 81 -15.06 11.31 1.55
C VAL A 81 -14.60 11.27 0.09
N ALA A 82 -13.29 11.24 -0.14
CA ALA A 82 -12.77 11.22 -1.50
C ALA A 82 -13.13 9.92 -2.26
N SER A 83 -13.32 8.80 -1.56
CA SER A 83 -13.82 7.55 -2.18
C SER A 83 -15.24 7.71 -2.74
N LEU A 84 -16.10 8.53 -2.10
CA LEU A 84 -17.44 8.83 -2.60
C LEU A 84 -17.40 9.71 -3.86
N GLU A 85 -16.57 10.76 -3.86
CA GLU A 85 -16.44 11.67 -5.00
C GLU A 85 -15.98 10.94 -6.29
N LEU A 86 -15.13 9.93 -6.13
CA LEU A 86 -14.66 9.07 -7.23
C LEU A 86 -15.75 8.12 -7.75
N ALA A 87 -16.60 7.60 -6.87
CA ALA A 87 -17.73 6.76 -7.26
C ALA A 87 -18.80 7.55 -8.04
N GLU A 88 -19.00 8.82 -7.68
CA GLU A 88 -19.90 9.74 -8.39
C GLU A 88 -19.34 10.19 -9.75
N THR A 89 -18.02 10.35 -9.88
CA THR A 89 -17.37 10.75 -11.15
C THR A 89 -17.12 9.58 -12.11
N GLY A 90 -16.99 8.34 -11.62
CA GLY A 90 -16.79 7.15 -12.44
C GLY A 90 -18.06 6.54 -13.05
N ASN A 91 -19.24 6.83 -12.50
CA ASN A 91 -20.52 6.42 -13.09
C ASN A 91 -21.06 7.53 -13.99
N GLY A 92 -20.68 7.53 -15.27
CA GLY A 92 -21.21 8.43 -16.32
C GLY A 92 -22.73 8.33 -16.59
N ASN A 93 -23.49 7.65 -15.75
CA ASN A 93 -24.94 7.58 -15.79
C ASN A 93 -25.53 8.54 -14.74
N GLY A 94 -25.75 9.78 -15.16
CA GLY A 94 -26.51 10.80 -14.44
C GLY A 94 -28.00 10.45 -14.31
N ALA A 95 -28.33 9.35 -13.63
CA ALA A 95 -29.69 8.93 -13.37
C ALA A 95 -29.86 8.50 -11.90
N GLY A 96 -30.09 9.48 -11.04
CA GLY A 96 -31.14 9.39 -10.03
C GLY A 96 -30.94 8.44 -8.86
N THR A 97 -29.89 8.64 -8.07
CA THR A 97 -29.97 8.39 -6.62
C THR A 97 -29.43 9.62 -5.90
N ALA A 98 -30.23 10.11 -4.95
CA ALA A 98 -30.08 11.42 -4.30
C ALA A 98 -28.63 11.88 -4.10
N SER A 99 -28.35 13.10 -4.55
CA SER A 99 -27.19 13.90 -4.17
C SER A 99 -27.00 13.83 -2.66
N GLN A 100 -26.13 12.93 -2.20
CA GLN A 100 -25.58 13.03 -0.87
C GLN A 100 -24.49 14.07 -0.99
N ALA A 101 -24.81 15.30 -0.57
CA ALA A 101 -23.83 16.37 -0.55
C ALA A 101 -22.54 15.85 0.10
N ALA A 102 -21.43 15.89 -0.65
CA ALA A 102 -20.14 15.46 -0.16
C ALA A 102 -19.89 16.10 1.22
N PRO A 103 -19.48 15.32 2.24
CA PRO A 103 -19.26 15.87 3.57
C PRO A 103 -18.24 17.00 3.53
N ASP A 104 -18.59 18.14 4.13
CA ASP A 104 -17.72 19.32 4.24
C ASP A 104 -16.41 18.95 4.95
N LEU A 105 -15.30 18.95 4.21
CA LEU A 105 -13.98 18.56 4.70
C LEU A 105 -13.52 19.43 5.86
N ASP A 106 -13.92 20.70 5.88
CA ASP A 106 -13.57 21.66 6.93
C ASP A 106 -14.22 21.32 8.28
N ARG A 107 -15.25 20.45 8.28
CA ARG A 107 -15.99 20.03 9.48
C ARG A 107 -15.59 18.66 10.02
N ILE A 108 -14.67 17.95 9.37
CA ILE A 108 -14.19 16.66 9.87
C ILE A 108 -13.59 16.81 11.26
N GLU A 109 -12.85 17.90 11.52
CA GLU A 109 -12.29 18.18 12.85
C GLU A 109 -13.38 18.36 13.92
N GLU A 110 -14.46 19.08 13.61
CA GLU A 110 -15.61 19.24 14.52
C GLU A 110 -16.31 17.89 14.76
N PHE A 111 -16.47 17.09 13.72
CA PHE A 111 -17.12 15.78 13.79
C PHE A 111 -16.33 14.78 14.64
N VAL A 112 -15.02 14.66 14.43
CA VAL A 112 -14.13 13.80 15.24
C VAL A 112 -14.20 14.20 16.72
N GLY A 113 -14.15 15.51 16.99
CA GLY A 113 -14.21 16.03 18.36
C GLY A 113 -15.53 15.81 19.07
N ARG A 114 -16.66 15.86 18.34
CA ARG A 114 -18.00 15.72 18.90
C ARG A 114 -18.48 14.26 18.96
N PHE A 115 -18.00 13.42 18.05
CA PHE A 115 -18.43 12.03 17.89
C PHE A 115 -17.27 11.05 17.63
N PRO A 116 -16.30 10.93 18.56
CA PRO A 116 -15.06 10.18 18.33
C PRO A 116 -15.29 8.67 18.07
N ALA A 117 -16.26 8.05 18.74
CA ALA A 117 -16.58 6.63 18.52
C ALA A 117 -17.18 6.36 17.13
N TRP A 118 -17.97 7.29 16.61
CA TRP A 118 -18.53 7.20 15.26
C TRP A 118 -17.44 7.44 14.20
N ALA A 119 -16.54 8.39 14.42
CA ALA A 119 -15.38 8.61 13.57
C ALA A 119 -14.52 7.34 13.49
N ALA A 120 -14.21 6.70 14.62
CA ALA A 120 -13.44 5.45 14.64
C ALA A 120 -14.13 4.31 13.89
N LEU A 121 -15.46 4.17 14.05
CA LEU A 121 -16.23 3.16 13.32
C LEU A 121 -16.15 3.37 11.79
N LEU A 122 -16.32 4.61 11.34
CA LEU A 122 -16.28 4.96 9.91
C LEU A 122 -14.90 4.71 9.31
N VAL A 123 -13.83 5.09 10.01
CA VAL A 123 -12.45 4.83 9.57
C VAL A 123 -12.15 3.34 9.49
N ASN A 124 -12.57 2.56 10.49
CA ASN A 124 -12.41 1.10 10.45
C ASN A 124 -13.18 0.46 9.29
N ARG A 125 -14.38 0.97 8.97
CA ARG A 125 -15.16 0.51 7.81
C ARG A 125 -14.49 0.87 6.49
N GLN A 126 -13.97 2.08 6.38
CA GLN A 126 -13.23 2.52 5.19
C GLN A 126 -11.97 1.68 4.98
N ALA A 127 -11.18 1.45 6.03
CA ALA A 127 -10.01 0.57 5.97
C ALA A 127 -10.38 -0.86 5.52
N ARG A 128 -11.51 -1.39 6.00
CA ARG A 128 -12.00 -2.71 5.57
C ARG A 128 -12.46 -2.71 4.10
N LEU A 129 -13.11 -1.64 3.63
CA LEU A 129 -13.49 -1.51 2.22
C LEU A 129 -12.26 -1.46 1.32
N ALA A 130 -11.26 -0.63 1.67
CA ALA A 130 -10.01 -0.55 0.93
C ALA A 130 -9.29 -1.90 0.84
N GLU A 131 -9.29 -2.68 1.94
CA GLU A 131 -8.70 -4.02 1.93
C GLU A 131 -9.49 -5.01 1.06
N LEU A 132 -10.82 -5.00 1.13
CA LEU A 132 -11.66 -5.84 0.26
C LEU A 132 -11.47 -5.49 -1.21
N GLU A 133 -11.35 -4.22 -1.54
CA GLU A 133 -11.08 -3.76 -2.90
C GLU A 133 -9.70 -4.20 -3.39
N ARG A 134 -8.66 -4.10 -2.54
CA ARG A 134 -7.32 -4.60 -2.87
C ARG A 134 -7.32 -6.10 -3.14
N VAL A 135 -8.11 -6.85 -2.37
CA VAL A 135 -8.33 -8.28 -2.57
C VAL A 135 -9.00 -8.53 -3.93
N VAL A 136 -10.09 -7.81 -4.25
CA VAL A 136 -10.76 -7.90 -5.56
C VAL A 136 -9.84 -7.53 -6.71
N GLU A 137 -9.05 -6.47 -6.59
CA GLU A 137 -8.11 -6.03 -7.62
C GLU A 137 -6.99 -7.07 -7.81
N THR A 138 -6.53 -7.70 -6.73
CA THR A 138 -5.58 -8.82 -6.78
C THR A 138 -6.18 -10.04 -7.50
N TYR A 139 -7.44 -10.39 -7.22
CA TYR A 139 -8.13 -11.45 -7.97
C TYR A 139 -8.32 -11.08 -9.43
N ALA A 140 -8.75 -9.85 -9.74
CA ALA A 140 -8.93 -9.39 -11.10
C ALA A 140 -7.61 -9.41 -11.88
N GLU A 141 -6.50 -9.02 -11.25
CA GLU A 141 -5.15 -9.12 -11.83
C GLU A 141 -4.78 -10.58 -12.10
N ARG A 142 -4.99 -11.48 -11.14
CA ARG A 142 -4.74 -12.92 -11.30
C ARG A 142 -5.59 -13.55 -12.40
N MET A 143 -6.89 -13.27 -12.44
CA MET A 143 -7.80 -13.73 -13.50
C MET A 143 -7.40 -13.20 -14.88
N ALA A 144 -6.94 -11.95 -14.95
CA ALA A 144 -6.51 -11.34 -16.21
C ALA A 144 -5.18 -11.89 -16.73
N GLN A 145 -4.40 -12.57 -15.88
CA GLN A 145 -3.08 -13.12 -16.20
C GLN A 145 -3.04 -14.63 -16.31
N ASP A 146 -4.14 -15.33 -16.06
CA ASP A 146 -4.17 -16.77 -16.20
C ASP A 146 -4.35 -17.19 -17.67
N PRO A 147 -3.32 -17.78 -18.31
CA PRO A 147 -3.42 -18.28 -19.67
C PRO A 147 -4.48 -19.37 -19.82
N PHE A 148 -4.79 -20.12 -18.76
CA PHE A 148 -5.79 -21.17 -18.78
C PHE A 148 -7.21 -20.58 -18.87
N LEU A 149 -7.59 -19.62 -18.00
CA LEU A 149 -8.86 -18.90 -18.10
C LEU A 149 -9.06 -18.21 -19.46
N LEU A 150 -8.03 -17.53 -19.99
CA LEU A 150 -8.09 -16.89 -21.30
C LEU A 150 -8.33 -17.90 -22.43
N THR A 151 -7.63 -19.03 -22.40
CA THR A 151 -7.79 -20.10 -23.40
C THR A 151 -9.19 -20.72 -23.32
N SER A 152 -9.65 -21.05 -22.11
CA SER A 152 -10.97 -21.65 -21.87
C SER A 152 -12.11 -20.73 -22.29
N LEU A 153 -12.02 -19.42 -22.05
CA LEU A 153 -12.99 -18.43 -22.54
C LEU A 153 -13.05 -18.37 -24.07
N HIS A 154 -11.90 -18.41 -24.74
CA HIS A 154 -11.83 -18.47 -26.20
C HIS A 154 -12.42 -19.76 -26.76
N GLU A 155 -12.21 -20.90 -26.09
CA GLU A 155 -12.80 -22.18 -26.48
C GLU A 155 -14.33 -22.17 -26.34
N VAL A 156 -14.85 -21.65 -25.23
CA VAL A 156 -16.30 -21.47 -25.01
C VAL A 156 -16.91 -20.59 -26.10
N LEU A 157 -16.31 -19.42 -26.38
CA LEU A 157 -16.79 -18.51 -27.42
C LEU A 157 -16.77 -19.15 -28.81
N SER A 158 -15.74 -19.93 -29.11
CA SER A 158 -15.63 -20.64 -30.40
C SER A 158 -16.70 -21.72 -30.54
N ALA A 159 -16.91 -22.54 -29.50
CA ALA A 159 -17.92 -23.59 -29.48
C ALA A 159 -19.34 -23.01 -29.60
N VAL A 160 -19.65 -21.95 -28.85
CA VAL A 160 -20.95 -21.25 -28.93
C VAL A 160 -21.18 -20.63 -30.32
N THR A 161 -20.13 -20.06 -30.91
CA THR A 161 -20.23 -19.47 -32.26
C THR A 161 -20.50 -20.55 -33.32
N SER A 162 -19.79 -21.68 -33.25
CA SER A 162 -19.97 -22.86 -34.11
C SER A 162 -21.36 -23.48 -33.96
N LEU A 163 -21.84 -23.63 -32.72
CA LEU A 163 -23.20 -24.10 -32.42
C LEU A 163 -24.25 -23.18 -33.03
N ARG A 164 -24.12 -21.87 -32.82
CA ARG A 164 -25.08 -20.88 -33.32
C ARG A 164 -25.13 -20.87 -34.84
N SER A 165 -23.98 -20.89 -35.53
CA SER A 165 -23.95 -20.91 -36.99
C SER A 165 -24.54 -22.19 -37.56
N THR A 166 -24.21 -23.33 -36.96
CA THR A 166 -24.70 -24.64 -37.42
C THR A 166 -26.20 -24.78 -37.19
N ALA A 167 -26.71 -24.33 -36.04
CA ALA A 167 -28.13 -24.29 -35.75
C ALA A 167 -28.89 -23.33 -36.66
N ALA A 168 -28.33 -22.15 -36.96
CA ALA A 168 -28.94 -21.19 -37.89
C ALA A 168 -29.11 -21.79 -39.30
N ILE A 169 -28.08 -22.45 -39.84
CA ILE A 169 -28.14 -23.11 -41.17
C ILE A 169 -29.27 -24.15 -41.22
N LEU A 170 -29.41 -24.95 -40.16
CA LEU A 170 -30.45 -25.98 -40.03
C LEU A 170 -31.88 -25.41 -39.93
N VAL A 171 -32.03 -24.17 -39.45
CA VAL A 171 -33.32 -23.49 -39.29
C VAL A 171 -33.70 -22.67 -40.52
N GLU A 172 -32.72 -21.99 -41.15
CA GLU A 172 -32.96 -21.05 -42.25
C GLU A 172 -33.05 -21.73 -43.62
N THR A 173 -32.55 -22.96 -43.77
CA THR A 173 -32.55 -23.68 -45.05
C THR A 173 -33.64 -24.76 -45.07
N GLU A 174 -34.66 -24.59 -45.92
CA GLU A 174 -35.81 -25.50 -45.98
C GLU A 174 -35.49 -26.87 -46.62
N ASP A 175 -34.59 -26.91 -47.61
CA ASP A 175 -34.25 -28.13 -48.38
C ASP A 175 -32.79 -28.57 -48.15
N ILE A 176 -32.50 -29.15 -46.97
CA ILE A 176 -31.19 -29.73 -46.66
C ILE A 176 -31.18 -31.22 -46.97
N GLU A 177 -30.21 -31.67 -47.77
CA GLU A 177 -30.02 -33.11 -48.03
C GLU A 177 -29.78 -33.91 -46.73
N PRO A 178 -30.29 -35.15 -46.64
CA PRO A 178 -30.21 -35.96 -45.42
C PRO A 178 -28.79 -36.16 -44.87
N GLU A 179 -27.80 -36.28 -45.76
CA GLU A 179 -26.39 -36.49 -45.40
C GLU A 179 -25.79 -35.22 -44.75
N TRP A 180 -26.08 -34.04 -45.30
CA TRP A 180 -25.66 -32.76 -44.75
C TRP A 180 -26.36 -32.46 -43.41
N ARG A 181 -27.65 -32.78 -43.30
CA ARG A 181 -28.39 -32.65 -42.04
C ARG A 181 -27.79 -33.51 -40.93
N ALA A 182 -27.44 -34.77 -41.23
CA ALA A 182 -26.78 -35.65 -40.26
C ALA A 182 -25.42 -35.08 -39.83
N ARG A 183 -24.66 -34.49 -40.75
CA ARG A 183 -23.37 -33.86 -40.46
C ARG A 183 -23.51 -32.65 -39.54
N PHE A 184 -24.46 -31.75 -39.79
CA PHE A 184 -24.71 -30.59 -38.93
C PHE A 184 -25.19 -30.99 -37.52
N LEU A 185 -26.05 -32.00 -37.41
CA LEU A 185 -26.48 -32.54 -36.11
C LEU A 185 -25.30 -33.14 -35.34
N ASN A 186 -24.39 -33.86 -36.01
CA ASN A 186 -23.17 -34.36 -35.38
C ASN A 186 -22.25 -33.21 -34.92
N THR A 187 -22.08 -32.16 -35.72
CA THR A 187 -21.31 -30.97 -35.32
C THR A 187 -21.92 -30.29 -34.08
N ILE A 188 -23.26 -30.17 -34.01
CA ILE A 188 -23.93 -29.63 -32.81
C ILE A 188 -23.66 -30.51 -31.59
N GLN A 189 -23.72 -31.83 -31.74
CA GLN A 189 -23.45 -32.75 -30.64
C GLN A 189 -22.00 -32.64 -30.15
N GLU A 190 -21.02 -32.62 -31.07
CA GLU A 190 -19.60 -32.48 -30.75
C GLU A 190 -19.28 -31.16 -30.05
N GLU A 191 -19.79 -30.04 -30.56
CA GLU A 191 -19.57 -28.72 -29.96
C GLU A 191 -20.29 -28.56 -28.62
N SER A 192 -21.46 -29.18 -28.45
CA SER A 192 -22.18 -29.19 -27.15
C SER A 192 -21.39 -29.97 -26.09
N LEU A 193 -20.82 -31.12 -26.44
CA LEU A 193 -19.98 -31.90 -25.54
C LEU A 193 -18.69 -31.15 -25.20
N ARG A 194 -18.06 -30.51 -26.19
CA ARG A 194 -16.88 -29.68 -25.98
C ARG A 194 -17.17 -28.50 -25.06
N LEU A 195 -18.28 -27.80 -25.27
CA LEU A 195 -18.72 -26.68 -24.43
C LEU A 195 -18.93 -27.12 -22.97
N SER A 196 -19.64 -28.23 -22.76
CA SER A 196 -19.86 -28.78 -21.41
C SER A 196 -18.54 -29.16 -20.74
N GLY A 197 -17.63 -29.83 -21.46
CA GLY A 197 -16.33 -30.22 -20.92
C GLY A 197 -15.44 -29.02 -20.56
N THR A 198 -15.37 -28.00 -21.43
CA THR A 198 -14.63 -26.76 -21.13
C THR A 198 -15.27 -26.01 -19.95
N ALA A 199 -16.61 -25.99 -19.84
CA ALA A 199 -17.30 -25.36 -18.71
C ALA A 199 -17.06 -26.09 -17.38
N GLU A 200 -17.11 -27.42 -17.35
CA GLU A 200 -16.78 -28.22 -16.17
C GLU A 200 -15.32 -28.03 -15.73
N ALA A 201 -14.39 -28.00 -16.68
CA ALA A 201 -12.98 -27.73 -16.40
C ALA A 201 -12.75 -26.32 -15.84
N LEU A 202 -13.49 -25.32 -16.35
CA LEU A 202 -13.43 -23.94 -15.85
C LEU A 202 -13.94 -23.85 -14.40
N VAL A 203 -15.05 -24.53 -14.08
CA VAL A 203 -15.61 -24.57 -12.71
C VAL A 203 -14.64 -25.28 -11.76
N GLY A 204 -14.12 -26.44 -12.15
CA GLY A 204 -13.14 -27.17 -11.34
C GLY A 204 -11.86 -26.38 -11.08
N TYR A 205 -11.38 -25.64 -12.08
CA TYR A 205 -10.24 -24.74 -11.92
C TYR A 205 -10.53 -23.58 -10.96
N LEU A 206 -11.72 -22.97 -11.03
CA LEU A 206 -12.13 -21.91 -10.10
C LEU A 206 -12.26 -22.42 -8.65
N ASP A 207 -12.81 -23.63 -8.46
CA ASP A 207 -12.88 -24.31 -7.15
C ASP A 207 -11.46 -24.64 -6.60
N GLU A 208 -10.54 -25.02 -7.48
CA GLU A 208 -9.12 -25.22 -7.15
C GLU A 208 -8.39 -23.91 -6.79
N MET A 209 -8.71 -22.80 -7.47
CA MET A 209 -8.18 -21.49 -7.13
C MET A 209 -8.66 -21.02 -5.75
N GLU A 210 -9.93 -21.25 -5.41
CA GLU A 210 -10.51 -20.92 -4.10
C GLU A 210 -9.86 -21.75 -2.97
N THR A 211 -9.49 -23.00 -3.24
CA THR A 211 -8.76 -23.85 -2.29
C THR A 211 -7.24 -23.56 -2.23
N ALA A 212 -6.63 -23.06 -3.31
CA ALA A 212 -5.21 -22.75 -3.40
C ALA A 212 -4.75 -21.52 -2.60
N GLU A 213 -5.66 -20.68 -2.10
CA GLU A 213 -5.36 -19.52 -1.25
C GLU A 213 -4.61 -19.87 0.04
N THR A 214 -4.66 -21.13 0.46
CA THR A 214 -3.92 -21.61 1.63
C THR A 214 -2.68 -22.44 1.27
N GLY A 215 -2.44 -22.78 -0.01
CA GLY A 215 -1.49 -23.84 -0.39
C GLY A 215 -0.37 -23.50 -1.39
N LEU A 216 -0.49 -22.45 -2.21
CA LEU A 216 0.47 -22.15 -3.29
C LEU A 216 1.11 -20.76 -3.17
N SER A 217 1.51 -20.38 -1.95
CA SER A 217 2.34 -19.18 -1.76
C SER A 217 3.70 -19.40 -2.42
N SER A 218 4.09 -18.53 -3.37
CA SER A 218 5.43 -18.57 -3.96
C SER A 218 6.51 -18.43 -2.87
N PRO A 219 7.74 -18.92 -3.07
CA PRO A 219 8.80 -18.76 -2.07
C PRO A 219 9.02 -17.31 -1.62
N GLN A 220 8.81 -16.36 -2.54
CA GLN A 220 8.90 -14.93 -2.29
C GLN A 220 7.73 -14.42 -1.42
N GLU A 221 6.51 -14.89 -1.66
CA GLU A 221 5.34 -14.55 -0.86
C GLU A 221 5.44 -15.13 0.56
N GLN A 222 5.94 -16.35 0.71
CA GLN A 222 6.22 -16.95 2.03
C GLN A 222 7.22 -16.09 2.82
N LEU A 223 8.29 -15.64 2.15
CA LEU A 223 9.27 -14.72 2.75
C LEU A 223 8.62 -13.41 3.16
N GLU A 224 7.91 -12.74 2.25
CA GLU A 224 7.30 -11.43 2.52
C GLU A 224 6.27 -11.51 3.66
N ALA A 225 5.42 -12.54 3.68
CA ALA A 225 4.45 -12.77 4.74
C ALA A 225 5.14 -12.97 6.11
N TRP A 226 6.22 -13.75 6.14
CA TRP A 226 6.99 -13.95 7.36
C TRP A 226 7.69 -12.67 7.85
N LEU A 227 8.24 -11.86 6.94
CA LEU A 227 8.83 -10.57 7.27
C LEU A 227 7.78 -9.58 7.79
N GLU A 228 6.62 -9.54 7.15
CA GLU A 228 5.50 -8.68 7.55
C GLU A 228 4.92 -9.05 8.92
N ALA A 229 4.78 -10.35 9.20
CA ALA A 229 4.36 -10.85 10.51
C ALA A 229 5.30 -10.42 11.65
N ARG A 230 6.59 -10.23 11.35
CA ARG A 230 7.60 -9.71 12.29
C ARG A 230 7.74 -8.20 12.26
N GLY A 231 6.89 -7.49 11.51
CA GLY A 231 6.99 -6.03 11.38
C GLY A 231 8.28 -5.58 10.67
N TRP A 232 8.88 -6.45 9.86
CA TRP A 232 10.10 -6.24 9.07
C TRP A 232 11.37 -5.94 9.90
N HIS A 233 11.33 -6.15 11.20
CA HIS A 233 12.41 -5.88 12.12
C HIS A 233 12.73 -7.12 12.97
N PHE A 234 14.00 -7.43 13.15
CA PHE A 234 14.46 -8.56 13.96
C PHE A 234 15.35 -8.04 15.08
N PRO A 235 14.78 -7.79 16.28
CA PRO A 235 15.55 -7.36 17.45
C PRO A 235 16.72 -8.31 17.78
N GLU A 236 16.56 -9.60 17.44
CA GLU A 236 17.58 -10.63 17.65
C GLU A 236 18.86 -10.38 16.83
N LEU A 237 18.75 -9.66 15.71
CA LEU A 237 19.89 -9.33 14.84
C LEU A 237 20.58 -8.00 15.23
N GLU A 238 20.02 -7.25 16.18
CA GLU A 238 20.59 -5.98 16.65
C GLU A 238 21.74 -6.18 17.65
N GLY A 239 21.78 -7.36 18.29
CA GLY A 239 22.83 -7.76 19.22
C GLY A 239 23.86 -8.72 18.61
N ALA A 240 24.80 -9.15 19.43
CA ALA A 240 25.72 -10.22 19.07
C ALA A 240 25.11 -11.59 19.43
N GLY A 241 24.74 -12.39 18.43
CA GLY A 241 24.76 -13.85 18.60
C GLY A 241 23.51 -14.66 18.31
N THR A 242 22.50 -14.15 17.60
CA THR A 242 21.43 -15.04 17.12
C THR A 242 21.80 -15.65 15.77
N ASP A 243 21.80 -16.98 15.72
CA ASP A 243 21.96 -17.74 14.48
C ASP A 243 20.73 -17.54 13.59
N PRO A 244 20.88 -17.00 12.35
CA PRO A 244 19.79 -16.90 11.39
C PRO A 244 19.05 -18.22 11.15
N GLU A 245 19.73 -19.36 11.25
CA GLU A 245 19.10 -20.67 11.06
C GLU A 245 18.07 -20.99 12.14
N ALA A 246 18.32 -20.59 13.39
CA ALA A 246 17.38 -20.81 14.48
C ALA A 246 16.07 -20.05 14.26
N LEU A 247 16.16 -18.83 13.71
CA LEU A 247 14.98 -18.01 13.37
C LEU A 247 14.15 -18.62 12.23
N ILE A 248 14.82 -19.21 11.24
CA ILE A 248 14.18 -19.86 10.09
C ILE A 248 13.55 -21.20 10.49
N ALA A 249 14.23 -21.99 11.32
CA ALA A 249 13.72 -23.28 11.78
C ALA A 249 12.42 -23.16 12.61
N GLY A 250 12.26 -22.05 13.33
CA GLY A 250 11.05 -21.74 14.10
C GLY A 250 9.91 -21.12 13.30
N ALA A 251 10.04 -20.97 11.97
CA ALA A 251 9.07 -20.28 11.12
C ALA A 251 8.24 -21.28 10.28
N PRO A 252 7.03 -21.68 10.73
CA PRO A 252 6.17 -22.57 9.96
C PRO A 252 5.68 -21.96 8.64
N GLU A 253 5.67 -20.63 8.51
CA GLU A 253 5.26 -19.91 7.30
C GLU A 253 6.26 -20.11 6.15
N LEU A 254 7.53 -20.40 6.45
CA LEU A 254 8.57 -20.75 5.49
C LEU A 254 8.49 -22.25 5.18
N ALA A 255 7.42 -22.66 4.50
CA ALA A 255 7.12 -24.05 4.21
C ALA A 255 8.13 -24.68 3.22
N SER A 256 8.56 -23.92 2.20
CA SER A 256 9.44 -24.42 1.14
C SER A 256 10.93 -24.21 1.43
N ALA A 257 11.79 -25.12 0.95
CA ALA A 257 13.24 -24.96 1.04
C ALA A 257 13.74 -23.69 0.31
N ALA A 258 13.10 -23.33 -0.80
CA ALA A 258 13.41 -22.10 -1.53
C ALA A 258 13.08 -20.84 -0.70
N ALA A 259 11.95 -20.82 0.03
CA ALA A 259 11.61 -19.70 0.92
C ALA A 259 12.62 -19.57 2.07
N ARG A 260 13.06 -20.71 2.63
CA ARG A 260 14.11 -20.73 3.66
C ARG A 260 15.45 -20.19 3.16
N GLU A 261 15.83 -20.48 1.91
CA GLU A 261 17.03 -19.92 1.30
C GLU A 261 16.93 -18.40 1.09
N LEU A 262 15.77 -17.92 0.64
CA LEU A 262 15.50 -16.48 0.52
C LEU A 262 15.54 -15.79 1.89
N ALA A 263 14.95 -16.40 2.92
CA ALA A 263 15.00 -15.92 4.29
C ALA A 263 16.43 -15.85 4.84
N ARG A 264 17.23 -16.90 4.62
CA ARG A 264 18.67 -16.93 4.98
C ARG A 264 19.43 -15.78 4.35
N SER A 265 19.29 -15.60 3.04
CA SER A 265 19.91 -14.50 2.31
C SER A 265 19.47 -13.13 2.84
N HIS A 266 18.18 -12.97 3.17
CA HIS A 266 17.64 -11.73 3.74
C HIS A 266 18.21 -11.43 5.13
N LEU A 267 18.18 -12.41 6.06
CA LEU A 267 18.71 -12.25 7.42
C LEU A 267 20.22 -11.94 7.42
N GLN A 268 20.99 -12.52 6.50
CA GLN A 268 22.41 -12.20 6.33
C GLN A 268 22.63 -10.73 5.95
N TRP A 269 21.83 -10.19 5.00
CA TRP A 269 21.89 -8.77 4.67
C TRP A 269 21.46 -7.90 5.84
N GLN A 270 20.38 -8.26 6.52
CA GLN A 270 19.88 -7.47 7.64
C GLN A 270 20.87 -7.45 8.82
N ALA A 271 21.51 -8.58 9.13
CA ALA A 271 22.56 -8.64 10.15
C ALA A 271 23.82 -7.86 9.75
N ALA A 272 24.18 -7.83 8.46
CA ALA A 272 25.26 -6.97 7.97
C ALA A 272 24.89 -5.48 8.09
N ASP A 273 23.65 -5.12 7.75
CA ASP A 273 23.13 -3.76 7.86
C ASP A 273 23.04 -3.31 9.32
N ALA A 274 22.58 -4.15 10.25
CA ALA A 274 22.52 -3.85 11.69
C ALA A 274 23.91 -3.67 12.31
N ARG A 275 24.92 -4.45 11.89
CA ARG A 275 26.31 -4.27 12.34
C ARG A 275 26.92 -2.96 11.85
N ALA A 276 26.66 -2.58 10.60
CA ALA A 276 27.17 -1.34 10.02
C ALA A 276 26.45 -0.11 10.59
N LEU A 277 25.16 -0.25 10.91
CA LEU A 277 24.27 0.83 11.34
C LEU A 277 23.52 0.39 12.62
N PRO A 278 24.19 0.39 13.79
CA PRO A 278 23.60 -0.10 15.04
C PRO A 278 22.35 0.69 15.43
N LEU A 279 21.36 0.03 16.05
CA LEU A 279 20.03 0.60 16.29
C LEU A 279 20.06 1.93 17.06
N ASP A 280 20.61 1.96 18.27
CA ASP A 280 20.56 3.15 19.13
C ASP A 280 21.28 4.36 18.50
N PRO A 281 22.50 4.22 17.94
CA PRO A 281 23.14 5.30 17.18
C PRO A 281 22.28 5.80 16.02
N VAL A 282 21.63 4.90 15.27
CA VAL A 282 20.77 5.28 14.12
C VAL A 282 19.50 6.00 14.57
N LEU A 283 18.89 5.59 15.69
CA LEU A 283 17.71 6.27 16.22
C LEU A 283 18.04 7.67 16.75
N ALA A 284 19.14 7.82 17.49
CA ALA A 284 19.64 9.13 17.91
C ALA A 284 19.95 10.01 16.69
N ALA A 285 20.53 9.39 15.68
CA ALA A 285 20.86 10.02 14.43
C ALA A 285 19.65 10.55 13.65
N LEU A 286 18.57 9.76 13.58
CA LEU A 286 17.30 10.15 12.97
C LEU A 286 16.61 11.29 13.74
N ALA A 287 16.68 11.27 15.08
CA ALA A 287 16.12 12.34 15.90
C ALA A 287 16.82 13.69 15.65
N GLU A 288 18.12 13.67 15.35
CA GLU A 288 18.92 14.88 15.12
C GLU A 288 18.83 15.39 13.67
N LEU A 289 19.04 14.52 12.68
CA LEU A 289 19.16 14.91 11.27
C LEU A 289 17.88 14.71 10.45
N GLY A 290 16.89 14.03 11.01
CA GLY A 290 15.72 13.54 10.27
C GLY A 290 16.04 12.35 9.36
N PRO A 291 15.04 11.87 8.58
CA PRO A 291 15.16 10.71 7.70
C PRO A 291 15.86 11.04 6.38
N ASP A 292 17.08 11.58 6.43
CA ASP A 292 17.93 11.84 5.26
C ASP A 292 18.99 10.72 5.09
N PRO A 293 18.84 9.82 4.11
CA PRO A 293 19.79 8.75 3.89
C PRO A 293 21.20 9.22 3.54
N GLY A 294 21.35 10.39 2.90
CA GLY A 294 22.65 10.95 2.55
C GLY A 294 23.43 11.40 3.77
N ALA A 295 22.75 12.11 4.68
CA ALA A 295 23.35 12.55 5.94
C ALA A 295 23.72 11.36 6.86
N LEU A 296 22.87 10.33 6.89
CA LEU A 296 23.14 9.08 7.62
C LEU A 296 24.32 8.32 7.01
N ALA A 297 24.37 8.18 5.68
CA ALA A 297 25.49 7.53 4.99
C ALA A 297 26.83 8.22 5.30
N ALA A 298 26.85 9.56 5.30
CA ALA A 298 28.04 10.33 5.64
C ALA A 298 28.47 10.11 7.10
N ARG A 299 27.53 10.11 8.05
CA ARG A 299 27.82 9.94 9.48
C ARG A 299 28.34 8.54 9.83
N PHE A 300 27.74 7.51 9.25
CA PHE A 300 28.10 6.12 9.57
C PHE A 300 29.14 5.53 8.61
N ALA A 301 29.62 6.32 7.63
CA ALA A 301 30.50 5.87 6.56
C ALA A 301 29.99 4.59 5.87
N ALA A 302 28.67 4.49 5.69
CA ALA A 302 27.99 3.32 5.16
C ALA A 302 27.51 3.56 3.72
N PRO A 303 27.52 2.54 2.84
CA PRO A 303 26.97 2.64 1.49
C PRO A 303 25.49 3.06 1.50
N LEU A 304 25.08 3.89 0.54
CA LEU A 304 23.71 4.40 0.47
C LEU A 304 22.69 3.27 0.38
N ALA A 305 22.90 2.25 -0.46
CA ALA A 305 21.95 1.15 -0.55
C ALA A 305 21.77 0.41 0.79
N GLN A 306 22.82 0.32 1.61
CA GLN A 306 22.77 -0.26 2.95
C GLN A 306 21.98 0.63 3.92
N VAL A 307 22.17 1.96 3.87
CA VAL A 307 21.37 2.90 4.66
C VAL A 307 19.88 2.82 4.28
N LEU A 308 19.55 2.76 2.99
CA LEU A 308 18.16 2.63 2.54
C LEU A 308 17.49 1.35 3.06
N ARG A 309 18.18 0.21 2.96
CA ARG A 309 17.69 -1.07 3.51
C ARG A 309 17.53 -1.00 5.02
N ARG A 310 18.51 -0.42 5.71
CA ARG A 310 18.48 -0.28 7.17
C ARG A 310 17.29 0.53 7.64
N LEU A 311 17.07 1.69 7.03
CA LEU A 311 15.94 2.56 7.35
C LEU A 311 14.62 1.82 7.20
N ALA A 312 14.45 1.05 6.12
CA ALA A 312 13.26 0.22 6.00
C ALA A 312 13.15 -0.76 7.19
N ALA A 313 14.20 -1.49 7.53
CA ALA A 313 14.19 -2.52 8.58
C ALA A 313 14.15 -2.01 10.05
N LEU A 314 14.05 -0.69 10.29
CA LEU A 314 13.91 -0.14 11.64
C LEU A 314 12.55 -0.48 12.26
N PRO A 315 12.46 -0.57 13.60
CA PRO A 315 11.20 -0.80 14.29
C PRO A 315 10.20 0.33 14.02
N ALA A 316 8.92 -0.02 14.07
CA ALA A 316 7.84 0.95 13.96
C ALA A 316 7.99 2.07 15.03
N GLY A 317 7.74 3.32 14.63
CA GLY A 317 7.88 4.48 15.51
C GLY A 317 9.26 5.14 15.49
N ALA A 318 10.19 4.69 14.62
CA ALA A 318 11.45 5.40 14.39
C ALA A 318 11.21 6.89 14.02
N PRO A 319 11.97 7.84 14.62
CA PRO A 319 11.71 9.27 14.46
C PRO A 319 11.67 9.73 13.00
N GLY A 320 10.56 10.39 12.61
CA GLY A 320 10.40 11.02 11.31
C GLY A 320 10.22 10.07 10.12
N LEU A 321 10.30 8.75 10.30
CA LEU A 321 10.36 7.79 9.20
C LEU A 321 8.98 7.32 8.71
N GLY A 322 7.96 7.36 9.58
CA GLY A 322 6.63 6.82 9.27
C GLY A 322 6.68 5.30 9.04
N GLN A 323 5.90 4.81 8.07
CA GLN A 323 5.98 3.43 7.60
C GLN A 323 6.71 3.39 6.26
N PRO A 324 8.02 3.08 6.25
CA PRO A 324 8.80 3.09 5.03
C PRO A 324 8.45 1.90 4.13
N GLY A 325 8.43 2.14 2.84
CA GLY A 325 8.45 1.12 1.79
C GLY A 325 9.85 0.94 1.24
N LEU A 326 10.14 -0.24 0.69
CA LEU A 326 11.42 -0.53 0.07
C LEU A 326 11.20 -1.44 -1.15
N VAL A 327 11.81 -1.08 -2.26
CA VAL A 327 11.88 -1.95 -3.44
C VAL A 327 13.32 -2.11 -3.89
N ILE A 328 13.65 -3.32 -4.32
CA ILE A 328 14.95 -3.64 -4.91
C ILE A 328 14.70 -4.33 -6.25
N CYS A 329 15.44 -3.94 -7.27
CA CYS A 329 15.43 -4.62 -8.55
C CYS A 329 16.85 -4.96 -9.02
N ASP A 330 16.92 -5.94 -9.92
CA ASP A 330 18.14 -6.24 -10.64
C ASP A 330 18.29 -5.36 -11.90
N GLY A 331 19.34 -5.60 -12.69
CA GLY A 331 19.62 -4.89 -13.94
C GLY A 331 18.60 -5.10 -15.06
N SER A 332 17.74 -6.13 -14.97
CA SER A 332 16.63 -6.32 -15.91
C SER A 332 15.41 -5.44 -15.57
N GLY A 333 15.42 -4.83 -14.38
CA GLY A 333 14.28 -4.09 -13.83
C GLY A 333 13.27 -4.98 -13.08
N THR A 334 13.55 -6.28 -12.95
CA THR A 334 12.73 -7.22 -12.18
C THR A 334 12.85 -6.91 -10.69
N LEU A 335 11.71 -6.68 -10.03
CA LEU A 335 11.67 -6.46 -8.58
C LEU A 335 11.98 -7.77 -7.84
N THR A 336 13.08 -7.80 -7.11
CA THR A 336 13.58 -8.94 -6.33
C THR A 336 13.26 -8.83 -4.83
N PHE A 337 12.86 -7.65 -4.38
CA PHE A 337 12.37 -7.43 -3.02
C PHE A 337 11.29 -6.34 -3.03
N ARG A 338 10.23 -6.55 -2.25
CA ARG A 338 9.10 -5.64 -2.12
C ARG A 338 8.71 -5.50 -0.66
N ARG A 339 8.56 -4.26 -0.23
CA ARG A 339 7.88 -3.86 0.99
C ARG A 339 7.07 -2.61 0.65
N ALA A 340 5.76 -2.71 0.70
CA ALA A 340 4.89 -1.58 0.40
C ALA A 340 4.96 -0.53 1.53
N ALA A 341 4.88 0.75 1.15
CA ALA A 341 4.46 1.80 2.06
C ALA A 341 2.93 1.94 1.96
N PRO A 342 2.22 2.36 3.03
CA PRO A 342 0.79 2.65 2.93
C PRO A 342 0.50 3.62 1.78
N GLY A 343 -0.44 3.26 0.91
CA GLY A 343 -0.79 4.05 -0.28
C GLY A 343 0.16 3.94 -1.48
N PHE A 344 1.27 3.20 -1.36
CA PHE A 344 2.19 2.93 -2.47
C PHE A 344 2.00 1.50 -2.98
N LEU A 345 1.21 1.36 -4.05
CA LEU A 345 0.90 0.07 -4.65
C LEU A 345 2.12 -0.51 -5.39
N LEU A 346 2.50 -1.74 -5.04
CA LEU A 346 3.59 -2.47 -5.67
C LEU A 346 3.03 -3.59 -6.56
N PRO A 347 3.29 -3.57 -7.89
CA PRO A 347 2.84 -4.63 -8.75
C PRO A 347 3.61 -5.93 -8.47
N ARG A 348 2.88 -7.04 -8.44
CA ARG A 348 3.45 -8.37 -8.19
C ARG A 348 3.76 -9.08 -9.50
N PHE A 349 2.79 -9.11 -10.41
CA PHE A 349 2.87 -9.86 -11.66
C PHE A 349 3.09 -8.96 -12.88
N ALA A 350 2.72 -7.68 -12.80
CA ALA A 350 2.96 -6.69 -13.85
C ALA A 350 4.32 -5.99 -13.71
N ALA A 351 4.84 -5.48 -14.83
CA ALA A 351 5.96 -4.55 -14.81
C ALA A 351 5.56 -3.23 -14.10
N ALA A 352 6.43 -2.74 -13.22
CA ALA A 352 6.19 -1.48 -12.54
C ALA A 352 6.30 -0.28 -13.47
N CYS A 353 5.74 0.84 -13.04
CA CYS A 353 5.76 2.08 -13.81
C CYS A 353 7.22 2.48 -14.14
N PRO A 354 7.56 2.67 -15.43
CA PRO A 354 8.93 3.01 -15.82
C PRO A 354 9.40 4.37 -15.32
N LEU A 355 8.48 5.22 -14.86
CA LEU A 355 8.78 6.56 -14.33
C LEU A 355 9.25 6.54 -12.87
N TRP A 356 9.27 5.36 -12.21
CA TRP A 356 9.81 5.23 -10.86
C TRP A 356 11.29 5.66 -10.83
N PRO A 357 11.71 6.47 -9.84
CA PRO A 357 13.12 6.87 -9.67
C PRO A 357 14.10 5.70 -9.56
N LEU A 358 13.62 4.52 -9.13
CA LEU A 358 14.35 3.25 -9.16
C LEU A 358 14.97 2.95 -10.54
N TYR A 359 14.19 3.11 -11.62
CA TYR A 359 14.65 2.80 -12.97
C TYR A 359 15.56 3.88 -13.55
N GLU A 360 15.38 5.13 -13.12
CA GLU A 360 16.34 6.20 -13.43
C GLU A 360 17.69 5.93 -12.76
N ALA A 361 17.70 5.38 -11.54
CA ALA A 361 18.92 5.04 -10.82
C ALA A 361 19.69 3.90 -11.51
N LEU A 362 19.00 2.91 -12.09
CA LEU A 362 19.65 1.86 -12.90
C LEU A 362 20.44 2.44 -14.08
N ALA A 363 19.91 3.48 -14.73
CA ALA A 363 20.57 4.13 -15.85
C ALA A 363 21.75 5.02 -15.41
N ARG A 364 21.85 5.35 -14.12
CA ARG A 364 22.90 6.20 -13.54
C ARG A 364 23.52 5.54 -12.30
N PRO A 365 24.32 4.46 -12.47
CA PRO A 365 24.96 3.78 -11.36
C PRO A 365 25.76 4.74 -10.47
N MET A 366 25.72 4.51 -9.16
CA MET A 366 26.38 5.28 -8.11
C MET A 366 25.93 6.75 -7.98
N GLN A 367 24.92 7.19 -8.75
CA GLN A 367 24.35 8.53 -8.62
C GLN A 367 23.02 8.45 -7.86
N PRO A 368 22.96 8.94 -6.60
CA PRO A 368 21.71 8.92 -5.85
C PRO A 368 20.67 9.87 -6.45
N ILE A 369 19.42 9.43 -6.45
CA ILE A 369 18.28 10.17 -6.95
C ILE A 369 17.31 10.39 -5.81
N ARG A 370 16.95 11.66 -5.59
CA ARG A 370 15.90 12.08 -4.66
C ARG A 370 14.76 12.67 -5.48
N ALA A 371 13.55 12.14 -5.30
CA ALA A 371 12.39 12.64 -6.04
C ALA A 371 11.12 12.60 -5.20
N LEU A 372 10.35 13.68 -5.29
CA LEU A 372 8.94 13.66 -4.91
C LEU A 372 8.14 13.01 -6.03
N VAL A 373 7.26 12.08 -5.67
CA VAL A 373 6.44 11.34 -6.62
C VAL A 373 4.98 11.35 -6.19
N ASP A 374 4.08 11.51 -7.15
CA ASP A 374 2.63 11.42 -6.96
C ASP A 374 2.14 10.08 -7.51
N MET A 375 1.89 9.16 -6.59
CA MET A 375 1.42 7.82 -6.89
C MET A 375 -0.03 7.87 -7.34
N ALA A 376 -0.28 7.44 -8.59
CA ALA A 376 -1.64 7.29 -9.09
C ALA A 376 -2.38 6.19 -8.32
N GLY A 377 -3.63 6.48 -8.02
CA GLY A 377 -4.61 5.62 -7.37
C GLY A 377 -5.93 6.37 -7.32
N ARG A 378 -6.91 5.84 -6.60
CA ARG A 378 -8.16 6.58 -6.30
C ARG A 378 -7.85 7.93 -5.67
N LEU A 379 -7.05 7.90 -4.61
CA LEU A 379 -6.47 9.08 -3.99
C LEU A 379 -4.99 9.17 -4.35
N PRO A 380 -4.56 10.18 -5.10
CA PRO A 380 -3.15 10.42 -5.34
C PRO A 380 -2.45 10.64 -4.00
N GLN A 381 -1.45 9.82 -3.71
CA GLN A 381 -0.63 9.96 -2.51
C GLN A 381 0.77 10.38 -2.91
N ARG A 382 1.31 11.35 -2.16
CA ARG A 382 2.64 11.90 -2.40
C ARG A 382 3.67 11.23 -1.52
N PHE A 383 4.78 10.83 -2.14
CA PHE A 383 5.90 10.18 -1.46
C PHE A 383 7.22 10.90 -1.78
N LEU A 384 8.14 10.82 -0.84
CA LEU A 384 9.54 11.16 -1.05
C LEU A 384 10.32 9.86 -1.24
N THR A 385 11.04 9.76 -2.34
CA THR A 385 11.81 8.57 -2.70
C THR A 385 13.29 8.88 -2.76
N TYR A 386 14.09 7.90 -2.34
CA TYR A 386 15.54 7.90 -2.48
C TYR A 386 15.94 6.61 -3.19
N ALA A 387 16.56 6.73 -4.36
CA ALA A 387 16.98 5.60 -5.17
C ALA A 387 18.48 5.66 -5.47
N VAL A 388 19.15 4.52 -5.46
CA VAL A 388 20.54 4.37 -5.87
C VAL A 388 20.72 3.03 -6.57
N SER A 389 21.63 2.97 -7.55
CA SER A 389 22.05 1.71 -8.15
C SER A 389 23.54 1.47 -7.94
N GLU A 390 23.89 0.23 -7.62
CA GLU A 390 25.28 -0.18 -7.34
C GLU A 390 25.61 -1.41 -8.21
N PRO A 391 26.82 -1.45 -8.82
CA PRO A 391 27.30 -2.64 -9.48
C PRO A 391 27.69 -3.72 -8.47
N ARG A 392 27.50 -4.97 -8.86
CA ARG A 392 27.87 -6.18 -8.13
C ARG A 392 28.88 -6.95 -8.98
N PRO A 393 30.16 -6.53 -8.97
CA PRO A 393 31.19 -7.19 -9.76
C PRO A 393 31.40 -8.63 -9.24
N THR A 394 31.61 -9.55 -10.18
CA THR A 394 31.94 -10.96 -9.90
C THR A 394 33.41 -11.28 -10.19
N GLY A 395 34.19 -10.26 -10.54
CA GLY A 395 35.58 -10.34 -11.00
C GLY A 395 35.81 -9.34 -12.14
N PHE A 396 37.07 -9.22 -12.60
CA PHE A 396 37.39 -8.38 -13.76
C PHE A 396 36.86 -8.98 -15.08
N ASP A 397 36.82 -10.31 -15.17
CA ASP A 397 36.33 -11.05 -16.35
C ASP A 397 34.89 -11.54 -16.19
N GLY A 398 34.25 -11.21 -15.07
CA GLY A 398 32.89 -11.66 -14.74
C GLY A 398 31.82 -10.68 -15.22
N PRO A 399 30.56 -11.12 -15.35
CA PRO A 399 29.47 -10.22 -15.66
C PRO A 399 29.30 -9.17 -14.55
N VAL A 400 29.02 -7.92 -14.96
CA VAL A 400 28.68 -6.84 -14.05
C VAL A 400 27.17 -6.86 -13.83
N LEU A 401 26.74 -7.38 -12.69
CA LEU A 401 25.33 -7.35 -12.30
C LEU A 401 25.00 -6.00 -11.69
N MET A 402 23.81 -5.48 -11.96
CA MET A 402 23.33 -4.24 -11.35
C MET A 402 22.26 -4.52 -10.31
N ARG A 403 22.25 -3.73 -9.25
CA ARG A 403 21.17 -3.70 -8.26
C ARG A 403 20.74 -2.26 -8.04
N ALA A 404 19.45 -1.98 -8.12
CA ALA A 404 18.90 -0.70 -7.68
C ALA A 404 18.05 -0.90 -6.42
N THR A 405 18.17 0.03 -5.48
CA THR A 405 17.42 0.05 -4.22
C THR A 405 16.71 1.39 -4.13
N MET A 406 15.41 1.39 -3.85
CA MET A 406 14.63 2.60 -3.65
C MET A 406 13.86 2.52 -2.34
N LEU A 407 14.12 3.48 -1.46
CA LEU A 407 13.36 3.74 -0.24
C LEU A 407 12.20 4.67 -0.56
N ILE A 408 11.04 4.38 0.01
CA ILE A 408 9.79 5.13 -0.18
C ILE A 408 9.34 5.61 1.19
N LEU A 409 9.27 6.93 1.37
CA LEU A 409 8.83 7.56 2.61
C LEU A 409 7.58 8.41 2.35
N PRO A 410 6.69 8.55 3.34
CA PRO A 410 5.65 9.58 3.28
C PRO A 410 6.26 10.95 2.99
N ALA A 411 5.64 11.72 2.10
CA ALA A 411 6.15 13.07 1.84
C ALA A 411 5.98 13.97 3.08
N PRO A 412 6.99 14.79 3.43
CA PRO A 412 6.85 15.73 4.54
C PRO A 412 5.78 16.77 4.20
N ALA A 413 5.02 17.21 5.20
CA ALA A 413 3.90 18.14 5.01
C ALA A 413 4.29 19.44 4.29
N GLN A 414 5.54 19.88 4.45
CA GLN A 414 6.11 21.08 3.81
C GLN A 414 6.26 20.94 2.28
N SER A 415 6.19 19.72 1.75
CA SER A 415 6.31 19.41 0.31
C SER A 415 4.95 19.25 -0.38
N ALA A 416 3.85 19.70 0.25
CA ALA A 416 2.50 19.57 -0.30
C ALA A 416 2.31 20.30 -1.65
N ASP A 417 3.01 21.42 -1.87
CA ASP A 417 2.89 22.22 -3.10
C ASP A 417 4.10 22.08 -4.05
N ALA A 418 5.13 21.32 -3.65
CA ALA A 418 6.32 21.13 -4.45
C ALA A 418 6.02 20.31 -5.72
N PRO A 419 6.70 20.58 -6.86
CA PRO A 419 6.51 19.79 -8.07
C PRO A 419 6.92 18.33 -7.80
N ALA A 420 6.00 17.41 -8.07
CA ALA A 420 6.20 15.98 -7.90
C ALA A 420 6.01 15.26 -9.23
N ARG A 421 6.79 14.20 -9.43
CA ARG A 421 6.73 13.38 -10.65
C ARG A 421 5.47 12.53 -10.63
N PRO A 422 4.59 12.63 -11.64
CA PRO A 422 3.43 11.76 -11.74
C PRO A 422 3.86 10.34 -12.07
N ILE A 423 3.53 9.37 -11.20
CA ILE A 423 3.80 7.94 -11.41
C ILE A 423 2.52 7.12 -11.21
N GLY A 424 2.60 5.80 -11.43
CA GLY A 424 1.55 4.83 -11.11
C GLY A 424 2.16 3.50 -10.67
N ALA A 425 1.32 2.48 -10.46
CA ALA A 425 1.77 1.14 -10.06
C ALA A 425 2.26 0.34 -11.28
N SER A 426 1.35 0.07 -12.22
CA SER A 426 1.61 -0.53 -13.53
C SER A 426 0.79 0.19 -14.60
N CYS A 427 1.16 0.06 -15.88
CA CYS A 427 0.47 0.80 -16.95
C CYS A 427 -1.00 0.42 -17.09
N ARG A 428 -1.31 -0.88 -16.93
CA ARG A 428 -2.62 -1.47 -17.18
C ARG A 428 -3.72 -0.96 -16.24
N ILE A 429 -3.40 -0.70 -14.98
CA ILE A 429 -4.36 -0.19 -13.98
C ILE A 429 -4.16 1.30 -13.67
N CYS A 430 -3.23 1.98 -14.34
CA CYS A 430 -2.96 3.38 -14.07
C CYS A 430 -4.06 4.27 -14.68
N PRO A 431 -4.78 5.08 -13.87
CA PRO A 431 -5.88 5.93 -14.36
C PRO A 431 -5.40 7.17 -15.13
N ARG A 432 -4.09 7.46 -15.15
CA ARG A 432 -3.56 8.65 -15.83
C ARG A 432 -3.71 8.54 -17.35
N GLY A 433 -4.46 9.42 -18.00
CA GLY A 433 -4.65 9.40 -19.46
C GLY A 433 -3.35 9.60 -20.24
N GLU A 434 -2.84 10.84 -20.28
CA GLU A 434 -1.63 11.20 -21.03
C GLU A 434 -0.35 10.91 -20.24
N CYS A 435 0.23 9.72 -20.44
CA CYS A 435 1.48 9.33 -19.79
C CYS A 435 2.55 8.98 -20.84
N PRO A 436 3.70 9.70 -20.89
CA PRO A 436 4.75 9.42 -21.87
C PRO A 436 5.47 8.09 -21.61
N GLY A 437 5.37 7.56 -20.37
CA GLY A 437 5.91 6.25 -20.00
C GLY A 437 4.94 5.09 -20.19
N ARG A 438 3.78 5.31 -20.82
CA ARG A 438 2.74 4.28 -20.99
C ARG A 438 3.20 3.20 -21.97
N ARG A 439 3.34 1.95 -21.48
CA ARG A 439 3.67 0.78 -22.29
C ARG A 439 2.44 0.02 -22.80
N GLU A 440 1.38 0.02 -22.00
CA GLU A 440 0.13 -0.69 -22.28
C GLU A 440 -1.09 0.22 -22.04
N PRO A 441 -2.19 0.04 -22.81
CA PRO A 441 -3.46 0.71 -22.55
C PRO A 441 -3.96 0.45 -21.12
N SER A 442 -4.59 1.46 -20.52
CA SER A 442 -5.23 1.30 -19.22
C SER A 442 -6.60 0.66 -19.38
N ILE A 443 -6.97 -0.25 -18.47
CA ILE A 443 -8.34 -0.76 -18.37
C ILE A 443 -9.24 0.12 -17.49
N VAL A 444 -8.65 1.06 -16.74
CA VAL A 444 -9.37 1.95 -15.80
C VAL A 444 -9.49 3.37 -16.35
N ALA A 445 -8.56 3.81 -17.20
CA ALA A 445 -8.69 5.10 -17.85
C ALA A 445 -9.60 4.95 -19.08
N ASP A 446 -10.71 5.68 -19.09
CA ASP A 446 -11.62 5.71 -20.23
C ASP A 446 -10.86 6.02 -21.53
N ALA A 447 -11.02 5.16 -22.54
CA ALA A 447 -10.37 5.28 -23.85
C ALA A 447 -10.84 6.51 -24.67
N SER A 448 -11.70 7.35 -24.12
CA SER A 448 -12.37 8.48 -24.79
C SER A 448 -11.64 9.83 -24.63
N ALA A 449 -10.64 9.96 -23.76
CA ALA A 449 -10.00 11.26 -23.49
C ALA A 449 -8.90 11.69 -24.50
N GLY A 450 -8.62 10.90 -25.55
CA GLY A 450 -7.49 11.12 -26.47
C GLY A 450 -7.84 11.54 -27.90
N ARG A 451 -9.08 11.96 -28.18
CA ARG A 451 -9.46 12.54 -29.48
C ARG A 451 -10.16 13.88 -29.28
N ALA A 452 -9.36 14.93 -29.13
CA ALA A 452 -9.79 16.31 -29.37
C ALA A 452 -8.73 17.01 -30.21
#